data_AF-A0A8J5CAE5-F1
#
_entry.id   AF-A0A8J5CAE5-F1
#
_cell.length_a   1.000
_cell.length_b   1.000
_cell.length_c   1.000
_cell.angle_alpha   90.00
_cell.angle_beta   90.00
_cell.angle_gamma   90.00
#
_symmetry.space_group_name_H-M   'P 1'
#
loop_
_entity.id
_entity.type
_entity.pdbx_description
1 polymer ?
#
loop_
_entity_poly.entity_id
_entity_poly.type
_entity_poly.pdbx_seq_one_letter_code
_entity_poly.pdbx_strand_id
1 'polypeptide(L)' 'MCRAEFSLPSITAEEATPEKKAPIRVKFEIPYFTVSVRYLKIIEKSGHQALPWVRYITMAGEYELRLI' A
#
# COMPACT_ATOMS: atom_id res chain seq x y z
N MET A 1 -6.86 18.32 -5.22
CA MET A 1 -5.46 18.82 -5.29
C MET A 1 -4.92 18.82 -3.87
N CYS A 2 -3.84 18.08 -3.59
CA CYS A 2 -3.21 18.12 -2.26
C CYS A 2 -2.17 19.25 -2.26
N ARG A 3 -2.34 20.25 -1.38
CA ARG A 3 -1.41 21.38 -1.22
C ARG A 3 -1.07 21.50 0.25
N ALA A 4 0.22 21.65 0.55
CA ALA A 4 0.73 21.93 1.88
C ALA A 4 1.63 23.16 1.79
N GLU A 5 1.54 24.03 2.78
CA GLU A 5 2.39 25.22 2.91
C GLU A 5 3.08 25.17 4.26
N PHE A 6 4.38 25.43 4.27
CA PHE A 6 5.20 25.45 5.46
C PHE A 6 5.80 26.85 5.60
N SER A 7 5.56 27.48 6.75
CA SER A 7 6.19 28.74 7.12
C SER A 7 7.47 28.43 7.88
N LEU A 8 8.62 28.76 7.29
CA LEU A 8 9.91 28.54 7.92
C LEU A 8 10.29 29.74 8.80
N PRO A 9 10.94 29.52 9.95
CA PRO A 9 11.47 30.60 10.78
C PRO A 9 12.58 31.36 10.03
N SER A 10 12.68 32.66 10.30
CA SER A 10 13.71 33.53 9.70
C SER A 10 15.11 33.31 10.28
N ILE A 11 15.22 32.57 11.38
CA ILE A 11 16.47 32.26 12.07
C ILE A 11 16.80 30.79 11.82
N THR A 12 18.01 30.53 11.34
CA THR A 12 18.56 29.17 11.20
C THR A 12 18.83 28.57 12.57
N ALA A 13 18.36 27.35 12.82
CA ALA A 13 18.72 26.61 14.01
C ALA A 13 20.17 26.12 13.88
N GLU A 14 21.01 26.39 14.89
CA GLU A 14 22.43 26.00 14.91
C GLU A 14 22.64 24.47 14.96
N GLU A 15 21.61 23.72 15.41
CA GLU A 15 21.56 22.25 15.44
C GLU A 15 20.69 21.65 14.31
N ALA A 16 20.45 22.39 13.23
CA ALA A 16 19.81 21.82 12.05
C ALA A 16 20.79 20.85 11.36
N THR A 17 20.90 19.63 11.90
CA THR A 17 21.35 18.48 11.11
C THR A 17 20.58 18.50 9.79
N PRO A 18 21.23 18.25 8.65
CA PRO A 18 20.54 18.26 7.37
C PRO A 18 19.38 17.27 7.47
N GLU A 19 18.17 17.79 7.58
CA GLU A 19 16.95 16.99 7.68
C GLU A 19 16.89 16.17 6.40
N LYS A 20 17.39 14.93 6.44
CA LYS A 20 17.18 13.97 5.38
C LYS A 20 15.68 13.77 5.34
N LYS A 21 15.02 14.44 4.39
CA LYS A 21 13.57 14.32 4.18
C LYS A 21 13.25 12.83 4.13
N ALA A 22 12.47 12.38 5.11
CA ALA A 22 12.07 10.99 5.18
C ALA A 22 11.32 10.62 3.89
N PRO A 23 11.50 9.41 3.34
CA PRO A 23 10.74 8.97 2.18
C PRO A 23 9.23 9.05 2.44
N ILE A 24 8.47 9.49 1.44
CA ILE A 24 7.01 9.49 1.50
C ILE A 24 6.53 8.05 1.33
N ARG A 25 5.83 7.54 2.33
CA ARG A 25 5.21 6.20 2.32
C ARG A 25 3.78 6.29 1.81
N VAL A 26 3.44 5.47 0.82
CA VAL A 26 2.08 5.42 0.28
C VAL A 26 1.45 4.06 0.60
N LYS A 27 0.25 4.10 1.18
CA LYS A 27 -0.60 2.92 1.38
C LYS A 27 -1.74 2.98 0.39
N PHE A 28 -1.95 1.90 -0.36
CA PHE A 28 -3.06 1.76 -1.28
C PHE A 28 -3.56 0.32 -1.32
N GLU A 29 -4.81 0.17 -1.75
CA GLU A 29 -5.44 -1.12 -2.02
C GLU A 29 -6.06 -1.08 -3.42
N ILE A 30 -5.76 -2.07 -4.24
CA ILE A 30 -6.33 -2.23 -5.59
C ILE A 30 -7.12 -3.54 -5.62
N PRO A 31 -8.47 -3.45 -5.59
CA PRO A 31 -9.33 -4.62 -5.76
C PRO A 31 -9.18 -5.22 -7.16
N TYR A 32 -9.25 -6.55 -7.25
CA TYR A 32 -9.31 -7.31 -8.51
C TYR A 32 -8.12 -7.11 -9.47
N PHE A 33 -6.99 -6.61 -8.96
CA PHE A 33 -5.75 -6.43 -9.72
C PHE A 33 -4.82 -7.63 -9.52
N THR A 34 -4.26 -8.12 -10.64
CA THR A 34 -3.56 -9.41 -10.83
C THR A 34 -4.45 -10.65 -10.66
N VAL A 35 -4.34 -11.59 -11.60
CA VAL A 35 -5.15 -12.83 -11.63
C VAL A 35 -4.22 -14.02 -11.79
N SER A 36 -4.15 -14.90 -10.79
CA SER A 36 -3.39 -16.15 -10.89
C SER A 36 -4.03 -17.38 -10.22
N VAL A 37 -5.35 -17.39 -9.97
CA VAL A 37 -6.07 -18.60 -9.54
C VAL A 37 -6.74 -19.26 -10.74
N ARG A 38 -6.44 -20.54 -10.97
CA ARG A 38 -6.97 -21.32 -12.11
C ARG A 38 -8.14 -22.24 -11.76
N TYR A 39 -8.13 -22.89 -10.59
CA TYR A 39 -9.25 -23.71 -10.12
C TYR A 39 -9.18 -23.95 -8.61
N LEU A 40 -10.35 -24.11 -7.97
CA LEU A 40 -10.50 -24.59 -6.60
C LEU A 40 -11.32 -25.89 -6.65
N LYS A 41 -10.68 -27.03 -6.37
CA LYS A 41 -11.35 -28.34 -6.37
C LYS A 41 -11.74 -28.73 -4.95
N ILE A 42 -13.03 -28.95 -4.73
CA ILE A 42 -13.59 -29.42 -3.45
C ILE A 42 -13.99 -30.89 -3.63
N ILE A 43 -13.55 -31.77 -2.73
CA ILE A 43 -13.88 -33.20 -2.75
C ILE A 43 -14.50 -33.56 -1.40
N GLU A 44 -15.80 -33.88 -1.40
CA GLU A 44 -16.59 -34.15 -0.19
C GLU A 44 -17.39 -35.45 -0.37
N LYS A 45 -17.34 -36.36 0.60
CA LYS A 45 -18.00 -37.68 0.54
C LYS A 45 -19.49 -37.64 0.90
N SER A 46 -19.94 -36.59 1.60
CA SER A 46 -21.30 -36.42 2.12
C SER A 46 -22.26 -35.76 1.13
N GLY A 47 -21.79 -35.39 -0.07
CA GLY A 47 -22.61 -34.74 -1.10
C GLY A 47 -22.92 -33.26 -0.82
N HIS A 48 -22.29 -32.66 0.19
CA HIS A 48 -22.45 -31.23 0.46
C HIS A 48 -21.82 -30.38 -0.66
N GLN A 49 -22.60 -29.44 -1.20
CA GLN A 49 -22.13 -28.50 -2.23
C GLN A 49 -21.63 -27.21 -1.57
N ALA A 50 -20.31 -27.04 -1.53
CA ALA A 50 -19.70 -25.78 -1.10
C ALA A 50 -19.60 -24.79 -2.28
N LEU A 51 -19.83 -23.50 -2.00
CA LEU A 51 -19.68 -22.41 -2.97
C LEU A 51 -18.27 -21.83 -2.85
N PRO A 52 -17.39 -22.01 -3.85
CA PRO A 52 -16.03 -21.44 -3.83
C PRO A 52 -16.05 -19.96 -4.22
N TRP A 53 -15.36 -19.11 -3.46
CA TRP A 53 -15.24 -17.67 -3.73
C TRP A 53 -13.79 -17.23 -3.63
N VAL A 54 -13.38 -16.29 -4.48
CA VAL A 54 -12.04 -15.69 -4.48
C VAL A 54 -12.16 -14.18 -4.59
N ARG A 55 -11.36 -13.46 -3.81
CA ARG A 55 -11.18 -12.01 -3.94
C ARG A 55 -9.69 -11.70 -3.96
N TYR A 56 -9.26 -10.91 -4.94
CA TYR A 56 -7.89 -10.40 -5.02
C TYR A 56 -7.84 -8.98 -4.48
N ILE A 57 -6.84 -8.72 -3.64
CA ILE A 57 -6.53 -7.39 -3.14
C ILE A 57 -5.03 -7.21 -3.30
N THR A 58 -4.62 -6.27 -4.13
CA THR A 58 -3.22 -5.84 -4.18
C THR A 58 -3.04 -4.74 -3.14
N MET A 59 -2.13 -4.95 -2.19
CA MET A 59 -1.79 -3.95 -1.17
C MET A 59 -0.40 -3.38 -1.46
N ALA A 60 -0.19 -2.12 -1.09
CA ALA A 60 1.14 -1.53 -1.07
C ALA A 60 2.03 -2.27 -0.05
N GLY A 61 3.19 -2.76 -0.50
CA GLY A 61 4.28 -3.22 0.37
C GLY A 61 5.09 -2.05 0.91
N GLU A 62 6.43 -2.19 0.94
CA GLU A 62 7.34 -1.06 1.17
C GLU A 62 7.38 -0.15 -0.07
N TYR A 63 6.36 0.69 -0.22
CA TYR A 63 6.25 1.66 -1.31
C TYR A 63 6.69 3.05 -0.82
N GLU A 64 7.95 3.39 -1.08
CA GLU A 64 8.59 4.63 -0.65
C GLU A 64 8.98 5.52 -1.84
N LEU A 65 8.60 6.80 -1.77
CA LEU A 65 8.99 7.84 -2.73
C LEU A 65 10.03 8.75 -2.07
N ARG A 66 11.21 8.89 -2.68
CA ARG A 66 12.24 9.83 -2.22
C ARG A 66 12.10 11.14 -2.98
N LEU A 67 12.04 12.24 -2.23
CA LEU A 67 12.13 13.57 -2.81
C LEU A 67 13.60 13.84 -3.13
N ILE A 68 13.90 14.20 -4.38
CA ILE A 68 15.22 14.67 -4.82
C ILE A 68 15.38 16.13 -4.42
#